data_AF-A0A9P1CZG7-F1
#
_entry.id   AF-A0A9P1CZG7-F1
#
_cell.length_a   1.000
_cell.length_b   1.000
_cell.length_c   1.000
_cell.angle_alpha   90.00
_cell.angle_beta   90.00
_cell.angle_gamma   90.00
#
_symmetry.space_group_name_H-M   'P 1'
#
loop_
_entity.id
_entity.type
_entity.pdbx_description
1 polymer ?
#
loop_
_entity_poly.entity_id
_entity_poly.type
_entity_poly.pdbx_seq_one_letter_code
_entity_poly.pdbx_strand_id
1 'polypeptide(L)'
;MADAPAFLTKFAPILDELQDREEGSKIVAVVTMTGSCCPITDAHCMAFDCARELLLGTDERRPVAPETFGEVLGLLSLNGDKHVGEKLRMKGLPAISYWDRAELTTLATSERPWMDFNPLREPHAVQALQHRWVNLRFIRYALNGADDVCKFQKWRGCTERRRSITMGRPGFTKQVIDGARRHGVPLDTGTPRGTRKPA
;
A
#
# COMPACT_ATOMS: atom_id res chain seq x y z
N MET A 1 25.87 -11.16 8.52
CA MET A 1 25.16 -10.56 7.36
C MET A 1 23.69 -10.66 7.70
N ALA A 2 22.93 -9.55 7.67
CA ALA A 2 21.49 -9.65 7.88
C ALA A 2 20.89 -10.39 6.69
N ASP A 3 20.10 -11.44 6.94
CA ASP A 3 19.42 -12.17 5.88
C ASP A 3 18.54 -11.23 5.06
N ALA A 4 18.44 -11.52 3.76
CA ALA A 4 17.56 -10.78 2.87
C ALA A 4 16.11 -10.84 3.39
N PRO A 5 15.33 -9.74 3.30
CA PRO A 5 13.93 -9.76 3.72
C PRO A 5 13.13 -10.89 3.05
N ALA A 6 12.32 -11.60 3.84
CA ALA A 6 11.56 -12.77 3.37
C ALA A 6 10.66 -12.46 2.16
N PHE A 7 10.09 -11.25 2.10
CA PHE A 7 9.25 -10.82 0.97
C PHE A 7 9.96 -10.88 -0.39
N LEU A 8 11.30 -10.74 -0.42
CA LEU A 8 12.05 -10.87 -1.67
C LEU A 8 11.99 -12.30 -2.20
N THR A 9 12.07 -13.30 -1.33
CA THR A 9 11.93 -14.70 -1.74
C THR A 9 10.48 -15.00 -2.11
N LYS A 10 9.52 -14.49 -1.34
CA LYS A 10 8.09 -14.70 -1.60
C LYS A 10 7.64 -14.15 -2.95
N PHE A 11 8.13 -12.97 -3.34
CA PHE A 11 7.75 -12.31 -4.59
C PHE A 11 8.53 -12.80 -5.81
N ALA A 12 9.60 -13.58 -5.63
CA ALA A 12 10.46 -14.01 -6.72
C ALA A 12 9.72 -14.75 -7.85
N PRO A 13 8.83 -15.73 -7.58
CA PRO A 13 8.10 -16.41 -8.65
C PRO A 13 7.31 -15.46 -9.55
N ILE A 14 6.72 -14.40 -8.97
CA ILE A 14 5.94 -13.41 -9.70
C ILE A 14 6.85 -12.48 -10.50
N LEU A 15 7.89 -11.95 -9.85
CA LEU A 15 8.75 -10.93 -10.46
C LEU A 15 9.71 -11.52 -11.50
N ASP A 16 10.16 -12.76 -11.31
CA ASP A 16 11.02 -13.45 -12.28
C ASP A 16 10.25 -13.68 -13.59
N GLU A 17 8.97 -14.09 -13.52
CA GLU A 17 8.12 -14.26 -14.70
C GLU A 17 7.87 -12.93 -15.45
N LEU A 18 7.75 -11.82 -14.72
CA LEU A 18 7.49 -10.50 -15.33
C LEU A 18 8.67 -9.95 -16.11
N GLN A 19 9.91 -10.32 -15.76
CA GLN A 19 11.12 -9.80 -16.43
C GLN A 19 11.17 -10.16 -17.92
N ASP A 20 10.58 -11.29 -18.30
CA ASP A 20 10.62 -11.82 -19.66
C ASP A 20 9.45 -11.31 -20.54
N ARG A 21 8.54 -10.51 -19.98
CA ARG A 21 7.38 -9.97 -20.69
C ARG A 21 7.71 -8.72 -21.50
N GLU A 22 6.77 -8.28 -22.35
CA GLU A 22 6.87 -7.03 -23.10
C GLU A 22 7.06 -5.81 -22.19
N GLU A 23 7.74 -4.77 -22.68
CA GLU A 23 8.18 -3.61 -21.89
C GLU A 23 7.04 -2.90 -21.11
N GLY A 24 5.83 -2.86 -21.68
CA GLY A 24 4.65 -2.29 -21.03
C GLY A 24 4.17 -3.08 -19.79
N SER A 25 4.56 -4.34 -19.65
CA SER A 25 4.23 -5.23 -18.53
C SER A 25 5.29 -5.24 -17.42
N LYS A 26 6.40 -4.51 -17.59
CA LYS A 26 7.53 -4.47 -16.62
C LYS A 26 7.39 -3.40 -15.53
N ILE A 27 6.21 -2.79 -15.43
CA ILE A 27 5.91 -1.79 -14.41
C ILE A 27 5.17 -2.49 -13.25
N VAL A 28 5.76 -2.43 -12.06
CA VAL A 28 5.22 -3.03 -10.84
C VAL A 28 4.83 -1.94 -9.86
N ALA A 29 3.59 -1.93 -9.42
CA ALA A 29 3.16 -1.08 -8.31
C ALA A 29 3.53 -1.74 -6.98
N VAL A 30 4.01 -0.95 -6.02
CA VAL A 30 4.29 -1.41 -4.65
C VAL A 30 3.47 -0.60 -3.67
N VAL A 31 2.43 -1.21 -3.14
CA VAL A 31 1.57 -0.64 -2.11
C VAL A 31 2.24 -0.87 -0.77
N THR A 32 2.47 0.20 -0.01
CA THR A 32 3.10 0.14 1.30
C THR A 32 2.19 0.74 2.36
N MET A 33 2.07 0.08 3.51
CA MET A 33 1.39 0.63 4.69
C MET A 33 2.27 0.44 5.92
N THR A 34 2.24 1.40 6.85
CA THR A 34 2.80 1.22 8.20
C THR A 34 1.68 1.29 9.23
N GLY A 35 1.47 0.20 9.97
CA GLY A 35 0.36 0.05 10.92
C GLY A 35 0.82 -0.28 12.34
N SER A 36 -0.05 -0.07 13.33
CA SER A 36 0.18 -0.64 14.67
C SER A 36 -0.04 -2.15 14.65
N CYS A 37 -1.04 -2.62 13.88
CA CYS A 37 -1.43 -4.03 13.71
C CYS A 37 -1.33 -4.83 15.00
N CYS A 38 -2.14 -4.46 15.99
CA CYS A 38 -2.11 -5.03 17.33
C CYS A 38 -3.49 -5.59 17.73
N PRO A 39 -3.94 -6.69 17.10
CA PRO A 39 -3.27 -7.46 16.03
C PRO A 39 -3.57 -6.91 14.62
N ILE A 40 -2.93 -7.51 13.60
CA ILE A 40 -3.42 -7.40 12.22
C ILE A 40 -4.84 -7.98 12.14
N THR A 41 -5.63 -7.49 11.19
CA THR A 41 -7.03 -7.90 10.98
C THR A 41 -7.33 -7.95 9.49
N ASP A 42 -8.43 -8.61 9.11
CA ASP A 42 -8.88 -8.69 7.72
C ASP A 42 -9.01 -7.33 7.05
N ALA A 43 -9.44 -6.30 7.79
CA ALA A 43 -9.53 -4.95 7.26
C ALA A 43 -8.19 -4.40 6.73
N HIS A 44 -7.06 -4.84 7.29
CA HIS A 44 -5.73 -4.47 6.77
C HIS A 44 -5.46 -5.19 5.45
N CYS A 45 -5.72 -6.49 5.37
CA CYS A 45 -5.52 -7.29 4.16
C CYS A 45 -6.46 -6.84 3.02
N MET A 46 -7.75 -6.64 3.33
CA MET A 46 -8.75 -6.13 2.39
C MET A 46 -8.36 -4.77 1.80
N ALA A 47 -7.70 -3.90 2.59
CA ALA A 47 -7.21 -2.64 2.06
C ALA A 47 -6.13 -2.86 0.98
N PHE A 48 -5.26 -3.84 1.13
CA PHE A 48 -4.33 -4.20 0.06
C PHE A 48 -5.03 -4.85 -1.13
N ASP A 49 -6.00 -5.74 -0.87
CA ASP A 49 -6.79 -6.40 -1.91
C ASP A 49 -7.50 -5.34 -2.80
N CYS A 50 -8.20 -4.39 -2.19
CA CYS A 50 -8.83 -3.28 -2.93
C CYS A 50 -7.83 -2.39 -3.68
N ALA A 51 -6.67 -2.09 -3.08
CA ALA A 51 -5.64 -1.30 -3.76
C ALA A 51 -5.05 -2.04 -4.97
N ARG A 52 -4.89 -3.37 -4.87
CA ARG A 52 -4.42 -4.23 -5.94
C ARG A 52 -5.41 -4.28 -7.08
N GLU A 53 -6.69 -4.54 -6.81
CA GLU A 53 -7.75 -4.58 -7.82
C GLU A 53 -7.87 -3.25 -8.58
N LEU A 54 -7.80 -2.14 -7.84
CA LEU A 54 -7.82 -0.79 -8.40
C LEU A 54 -6.65 -0.55 -9.37
N LEU A 55 -5.43 -0.93 -8.98
CA LEU A 55 -4.22 -0.66 -9.77
C LEU A 55 -4.05 -1.64 -10.95
N LEU A 56 -4.41 -2.91 -10.79
CA LEU A 56 -4.46 -3.88 -11.90
C LEU A 56 -5.59 -3.56 -12.89
N GLY A 57 -6.61 -2.83 -12.45
CA GLY A 57 -7.75 -2.46 -13.28
C GLY A 57 -8.80 -3.54 -13.43
N THR A 58 -8.85 -4.47 -12.48
CA THR A 58 -9.97 -5.39 -12.35
C THR A 58 -11.17 -4.72 -11.67
N ASP A 59 -10.98 -3.52 -11.10
CA ASP A 59 -12.03 -2.66 -10.57
C ASP A 59 -12.43 -1.57 -11.57
N GLU A 60 -13.74 -1.39 -11.80
CA GLU A 60 -14.31 -0.36 -12.69
C GLU A 60 -14.01 1.07 -12.23
N ARG A 61 -13.67 1.26 -10.95
CA ARG A 61 -13.28 2.54 -10.35
C ARG A 61 -11.81 2.86 -10.56
N ARG A 62 -11.09 2.08 -11.37
CA ARG A 62 -9.67 2.33 -11.67
C ARG A 62 -9.47 3.81 -12.08
N PRO A 63 -8.55 4.52 -11.41
CA PRO A 63 -8.11 5.85 -11.81
C PRO A 63 -7.61 5.88 -13.26
N VAL A 64 -7.88 6.96 -13.98
CA VAL A 64 -7.44 7.13 -15.38
C VAL A 64 -5.94 7.41 -15.46
N ALA A 65 -5.39 8.10 -14.45
CA ALA A 65 -4.03 8.62 -14.49
C ALA A 65 -2.89 7.58 -14.34
N PRO A 66 -3.00 6.53 -13.51
CA PRO A 66 -1.92 5.56 -13.31
C PRO A 66 -1.60 4.75 -14.56
N GLU A 67 -0.34 4.31 -14.62
CA GLU A 67 0.16 3.38 -15.63
C GLU A 67 -0.60 2.04 -15.61
N THR A 68 -0.44 1.26 -16.67
CA THR A 68 -0.78 -0.16 -16.62
C THR A 68 0.33 -0.92 -15.92
N PHE A 69 -0.03 -1.58 -14.82
CA PHE A 69 0.90 -2.39 -14.04
C PHE A 69 0.80 -3.84 -14.50
N GLY A 70 1.95 -4.48 -14.71
CA GLY A 70 2.02 -5.93 -14.88
C GLY A 70 1.74 -6.67 -13.58
N GLU A 71 2.03 -6.03 -12.44
CA GLU A 71 1.73 -6.56 -11.11
C GLU A 71 1.67 -5.47 -10.02
N VAL A 72 1.00 -5.79 -8.90
CA VAL A 72 0.89 -4.96 -7.69
C VAL A 72 1.28 -5.73 -6.44
N LEU A 73 2.39 -5.36 -5.80
CA LEU A 73 2.85 -5.98 -4.56
C LEU A 73 2.39 -5.20 -3.33
N GLY A 74 2.13 -5.90 -2.22
CA GLY A 74 1.74 -5.34 -0.93
C GLY A 74 2.82 -5.55 0.13
N LEU A 75 3.22 -4.47 0.82
CA LEU A 75 4.20 -4.54 1.91
C LEU A 75 3.66 -3.84 3.16
N LEU A 76 3.49 -4.61 4.24
CA LEU A 76 3.03 -4.10 5.54
C LEU A 76 4.18 -3.97 6.52
N SER A 77 4.49 -2.74 6.91
CA SER A 77 5.42 -2.43 7.99
C SER A 77 4.69 -2.20 9.31
N LEU A 78 5.43 -2.37 10.41
CA LEU A 78 4.92 -2.23 11.76
C LEU A 78 5.53 -1.04 12.47
N ASN A 79 4.70 -0.31 13.21
CA ASN A 79 5.19 0.65 14.20
C ASN A 79 5.93 -0.08 15.34
N GLY A 80 6.99 0.54 15.85
CA GLY A 80 7.77 0.00 16.97
C GLY A 80 7.01 0.01 18.30
N ASP A 81 7.45 -0.84 19.23
CA ASP A 81 6.74 -1.11 20.49
C ASP A 81 6.53 0.13 21.36
N LYS A 82 7.48 1.06 21.38
CA LYS A 82 7.31 2.33 22.11
C LYS A 82 6.06 3.09 21.65
N HIS A 83 5.89 3.22 20.32
CA HIS A 83 4.74 3.93 19.74
C HIS A 83 3.42 3.19 20.00
N VAL A 84 3.42 1.87 19.80
CA VAL A 84 2.21 1.04 19.97
C VAL A 84 1.80 0.97 21.44
N GLY A 85 2.77 0.77 22.34
CA GLY A 85 2.55 0.74 23.79
C GLY A 85 1.97 2.05 24.31
N GLU A 86 2.51 3.20 23.91
CA GLU A 86 1.96 4.50 24.29
C GLU A 86 0.51 4.69 23.78
N LYS A 87 0.27 4.35 22.50
CA LYS A 87 -1.05 4.46 21.87
C LYS A 87 -2.10 3.59 22.55
N LEU A 88 -1.76 2.37 22.96
CA LEU A 88 -2.69 1.44 23.59
C LEU A 88 -2.86 1.72 25.08
N ARG A 89 -1.80 2.15 25.77
CA ARG A 89 -1.87 2.63 27.16
C ARG A 89 -2.86 3.80 27.31
N MET A 90 -2.84 4.77 26.39
CA MET A 90 -3.83 5.87 26.37
C MET A 90 -5.28 5.40 26.20
N LYS A 91 -5.49 4.18 25.71
CA LYS A 91 -6.81 3.55 25.54
C LYS A 91 -7.15 2.53 26.63
N GLY A 92 -6.27 2.34 27.61
CA GLY A 92 -6.42 1.29 28.64
C GLY A 92 -6.34 -0.13 28.07
N LEU A 93 -5.68 -0.32 26.93
CA LEU A 93 -5.55 -1.61 26.26
C LEU A 93 -4.12 -2.17 26.35
N PRO A 94 -3.95 -3.50 26.42
CA PRO A 94 -2.63 -4.13 26.36
C PRO A 94 -2.03 -4.04 24.96
N ALA A 95 -0.70 -4.09 24.87
CA ALA A 95 0.05 -4.10 23.62
C ALA A 95 0.69 -5.47 23.36
N ILE A 96 0.64 -5.91 22.11
CA ILE A 96 1.34 -7.09 21.58
C ILE A 96 2.75 -6.64 21.15
N SER A 97 3.76 -7.47 21.41
CA SER A 97 5.15 -7.16 21.06
C SER A 97 5.36 -7.02 19.55
N TYR A 98 6.44 -6.37 19.14
CA TYR A 98 6.76 -6.20 17.72
C TYR A 98 6.92 -7.56 17.02
N TRP A 99 7.57 -8.50 17.68
CA TRP A 99 7.84 -9.83 17.12
C TRP A 99 6.57 -10.62 16.90
N ASP A 100 5.69 -10.68 17.90
CA ASP A 100 4.41 -11.39 17.76
C ASP A 100 3.52 -10.71 16.70
N ARG A 101 3.52 -9.37 16.63
CA ARG A 101 2.79 -8.65 15.56
C ARG A 101 3.37 -8.92 14.17
N ALA A 102 4.68 -9.08 14.05
CA ALA A 102 5.34 -9.44 12.80
C ALA A 102 4.96 -10.86 12.39
N GLU A 103 5.00 -11.82 13.31
CA GLU A 103 4.58 -13.21 13.07
C GLU A 103 3.11 -13.29 12.66
N LEU A 104 2.22 -12.61 13.38
CA LEU A 104 0.80 -12.53 13.01
C LEU A 104 0.59 -11.91 11.62
N THR A 105 1.42 -10.93 11.23
CA THR A 105 1.38 -10.33 9.89
C THR A 105 1.83 -11.34 8.82
N THR A 106 2.92 -12.07 9.07
CA THR A 106 3.39 -13.12 8.17
C THR A 106 2.34 -14.21 7.99
N LEU A 107 1.69 -14.66 9.08
CA LEU A 107 0.63 -15.65 9.04
C LEU A 107 -0.59 -15.14 8.25
N ALA A 108 -1.07 -13.94 8.56
CA ALA A 108 -2.24 -13.34 7.90
C ALA A 108 -2.03 -13.07 6.40
N THR A 109 -0.78 -12.97 5.95
CA THR A 109 -0.43 -12.74 4.53
C THR A 109 0.07 -13.99 3.84
N SER A 110 0.19 -15.13 4.53
CA SER A 110 0.82 -16.36 4.01
C SER A 110 0.17 -16.86 2.71
N GLU A 111 -1.16 -16.83 2.62
CA GLU A 111 -1.94 -17.25 1.46
C GLU A 111 -1.96 -16.21 0.31
N ARG A 112 -1.38 -15.03 0.50
CA ARG A 112 -1.29 -13.97 -0.51
C ARG A 112 0.14 -13.93 -1.06
N PRO A 113 0.43 -14.55 -2.22
CA PRO A 113 1.81 -14.61 -2.74
C PRO A 113 2.38 -13.23 -3.11
N TRP A 114 1.53 -12.22 -3.26
CA TRP A 114 1.88 -10.85 -3.63
C TRP A 114 1.90 -9.85 -2.44
N MET A 115 1.61 -10.30 -1.21
CA MET A 115 1.60 -9.44 -0.02
C MET A 115 2.46 -10.05 1.10
N ASP A 116 3.23 -9.23 1.83
CA ASP A 116 4.03 -9.74 2.95
C ASP A 116 4.32 -8.70 4.03
N PHE A 117 4.87 -9.18 5.16
CA PHE A 117 5.51 -8.35 6.17
C PHE A 117 6.79 -7.69 5.63
N ASN A 118 6.94 -6.40 5.90
CA ASN A 118 8.13 -5.62 5.59
C ASN A 118 8.84 -5.13 6.86
N PRO A 119 10.00 -5.70 7.23
CA PRO A 119 10.79 -5.25 8.39
C PRO A 119 11.56 -3.95 8.13
N LEU A 120 11.63 -3.48 6.88
CA LEU A 120 12.39 -2.29 6.49
C LEU A 120 11.51 -1.03 6.52
N ARG A 121 12.16 0.14 6.44
CA ARG A 121 11.45 1.38 6.08
C ARG A 121 10.91 1.25 4.67
N GLU A 122 9.72 1.80 4.43
CA GLU A 122 9.01 1.67 3.15
C GLU A 122 9.87 2.03 1.91
N PRO A 123 10.68 3.11 1.90
CA PRO A 123 11.55 3.41 0.75
C PRO A 123 12.66 2.37 0.55
N HIS A 124 13.22 1.82 1.64
CA HIS A 124 14.29 0.81 1.56
C HIS A 124 13.75 -0.53 1.05
N ALA A 125 12.50 -0.86 1.35
CA ALA A 125 11.88 -2.06 0.81
C ALA A 125 11.73 -1.99 -0.72
N VAL A 126 11.32 -0.83 -1.24
CA VAL A 126 11.26 -0.60 -2.69
C VAL A 126 12.65 -0.62 -3.32
N GLN A 127 13.66 -0.04 -2.67
CA GLN A 127 15.05 -0.13 -3.14
C GLN A 127 15.56 -1.58 -3.17
N ALA A 128 15.21 -2.41 -2.19
CA ALA A 128 15.58 -3.82 -2.18
C ALA A 128 14.97 -4.58 -3.38
N LEU A 129 13.71 -4.29 -3.74
CA LEU A 129 13.10 -4.81 -4.97
C LEU A 129 13.85 -4.33 -6.21
N GLN A 130 14.11 -3.02 -6.32
CA GLN A 130 14.81 -2.41 -7.46
C GLN A 130 16.22 -2.98 -7.67
N HIS A 131 16.95 -3.27 -6.59
CA HIS A 131 18.28 -3.86 -6.66
C HIS A 131 18.26 -5.32 -7.14
N ARG A 132 17.21 -6.09 -6.81
CA ARG A 132 17.12 -7.51 -7.18
C ARG A 132 16.55 -7.71 -8.58
N TRP A 133 15.55 -6.92 -8.99
CA TRP A 133 14.92 -6.99 -10.31
C TRP A 133 15.18 -5.71 -11.11
N VAL A 134 16.41 -5.56 -11.59
CA VAL A 134 16.90 -4.33 -12.24
C VAL A 134 16.19 -3.98 -13.55
N ASN A 135 15.56 -4.97 -14.19
CA ASN A 135 14.82 -4.79 -15.44
C ASN A 135 13.34 -4.39 -15.21
N LEU A 136 12.89 -4.31 -13.95
CA LEU A 136 11.54 -3.90 -13.59
C LEU A 136 11.52 -2.47 -13.07
N ARG A 137 10.46 -1.74 -13.42
CA ARG A 137 10.21 -0.40 -12.89
C ARG A 137 9.22 -0.48 -11.73
N PHE A 138 9.65 -0.06 -10.54
CA PHE A 138 8.81 -0.05 -9.35
C PHE A 138 8.23 1.34 -9.06
N ILE A 139 6.91 1.42 -8.87
CA ILE A 139 6.19 2.64 -8.52
C ILE A 139 5.49 2.46 -7.16
N ARG A 140 5.85 3.30 -6.20
CA ARG A 140 5.34 3.18 -4.83
C ARG A 140 4.04 3.95 -4.60
N TYR A 141 3.09 3.30 -3.92
CA TYR A 141 1.86 3.92 -3.39
C TYR A 141 1.81 3.77 -1.86
N ALA A 142 1.63 4.87 -1.14
CA ALA A 142 1.38 4.84 0.30
C ALA A 142 -0.11 4.59 0.59
N LEU A 143 -0.44 3.47 1.22
CA LEU A 143 -1.79 3.10 1.60
C LEU A 143 -2.12 3.56 3.02
N ASN A 144 -3.22 4.28 3.18
CA ASN A 144 -3.65 4.83 4.47
C ASN A 144 -5.17 4.84 4.59
N GLY A 145 -5.69 4.82 5.82
CA GLY A 145 -7.10 5.12 6.10
C GLY A 145 -7.39 6.62 6.04
N ALA A 146 -8.61 7.00 5.64
CA ALA A 146 -9.02 8.40 5.56
C ALA A 146 -8.92 9.14 6.90
N ASP A 147 -9.15 8.47 8.02
CA ASP A 147 -9.01 9.02 9.37
C ASP A 147 -7.57 9.47 9.66
N ASP A 148 -6.61 8.63 9.31
CA ASP A 148 -5.19 8.90 9.49
C ASP A 148 -4.68 9.98 8.52
N VAL A 149 -5.14 9.93 7.26
CA VAL A 149 -4.86 10.96 6.26
C VAL A 149 -5.39 12.34 6.70
N CYS A 150 -6.61 12.40 7.24
CA CYS A 150 -7.18 13.62 7.80
C CYS A 150 -6.38 14.15 8.98
N LYS A 151 -6.10 13.29 9.96
CA LYS A 151 -5.41 13.67 11.20
C LYS A 151 -4.05 14.32 10.92
N PHE A 152 -3.29 13.76 9.98
CA PHE A 152 -1.93 14.21 9.68
C PHE A 152 -1.82 15.03 8.39
N GLN A 153 -2.95 15.31 7.75
CA GLN A 153 -3.02 16.02 6.46
C GLN A 153 -2.06 15.43 5.43
N LYS A 154 -2.03 14.09 5.31
CA LYS A 154 -1.02 13.36 4.52
C LYS A 154 -1.01 13.75 3.04
N TRP A 155 -2.09 14.34 2.53
CA TRP A 155 -2.15 14.94 1.19
C TRP A 155 -1.06 15.99 0.94
N ARG A 156 -0.58 16.70 1.97
CA ARG A 156 0.52 17.68 1.84
C ARG A 156 1.85 17.06 1.40
N GLY A 157 2.02 15.77 1.63
CA GLY A 157 3.20 15.03 1.20
C GLY A 157 3.06 14.38 -0.16
N CYS A 158 1.91 14.50 -0.84
CA CYS A 158 1.68 13.83 -2.11
C CYS A 158 2.37 14.57 -3.25
N THR A 159 3.11 13.82 -4.06
CA THR A 159 3.77 14.29 -5.28
C THR A 159 3.73 13.19 -6.34
N GLU A 160 4.18 13.47 -7.57
CA GLU A 160 4.30 12.44 -8.62
C GLU A 160 5.16 11.24 -8.19
N ARG A 161 6.15 11.47 -7.32
CA ARG A 161 7.05 10.45 -6.76
C ARG A 161 6.57 9.87 -5.42
N ARG A 162 5.54 10.47 -4.82
CA ARG A 162 4.95 10.06 -3.54
C ARG A 162 3.44 9.98 -3.68
N ARG A 163 2.99 8.93 -4.36
CA ARG A 163 1.58 8.66 -4.63
C ARG A 163 0.95 8.00 -3.40
N SER A 164 -0.35 8.23 -3.20
CA SER A 164 -1.08 7.67 -2.06
C SER A 164 -2.40 7.07 -2.51
N ILE A 165 -2.78 5.96 -1.88
CA ILE A 165 -4.13 5.38 -1.94
C ILE A 165 -4.75 5.60 -0.56
N THR A 166 -5.94 6.19 -0.54
CA THR A 166 -6.65 6.47 0.71
C THR A 166 -7.94 5.68 0.76
N MET A 167 -8.06 4.79 1.75
CA MET A 167 -9.29 4.05 1.99
C MET A 167 -10.33 4.95 2.63
N GLY A 168 -11.46 5.12 1.94
CA GLY A 168 -12.58 5.91 2.43
C GLY A 168 -13.10 5.40 3.78
N ARG A 169 -13.53 6.32 4.64
CA ARG A 169 -14.21 6.01 5.90
C ARG A 169 -15.37 6.98 6.15
N PRO A 170 -16.52 6.51 6.69
CA PRO A 170 -17.60 7.38 7.11
C PRO A 170 -17.10 8.53 7.99
N GLY A 171 -17.55 9.75 7.70
CA GLY A 171 -17.12 10.96 8.42
C GLY A 171 -15.78 11.56 7.98
N PHE A 172 -14.87 10.80 7.35
CA PHE A 172 -13.52 11.28 6.99
C PHE A 172 -13.31 11.47 5.48
N THR A 173 -13.95 10.67 4.62
CA THR A 173 -13.71 10.72 3.16
C THR A 173 -13.88 12.12 2.59
N LYS A 174 -14.97 12.82 2.94
CA LYS A 174 -15.22 14.19 2.47
C LYS A 174 -14.12 15.16 2.92
N GLN A 175 -13.65 15.01 4.16
CA GLN A 175 -12.58 15.85 4.70
C GLN A 175 -11.26 15.65 3.96
N VAL A 176 -10.92 14.40 3.58
CA VAL A 176 -9.75 14.11 2.74
C VAL A 176 -9.88 14.79 1.39
N ILE A 177 -11.03 14.63 0.72
CA ILE A 177 -11.28 15.21 -0.61
C ILE A 177 -11.18 16.74 -0.55
N ASP A 178 -11.85 17.37 0.42
CA ASP A 178 -11.84 18.83 0.57
C ASP A 178 -10.42 19.34 0.91
N GLY A 179 -9.70 18.67 1.81
CA GLY A 179 -8.35 19.03 2.21
C GLY A 179 -7.35 18.92 1.06
N ALA A 180 -7.41 17.83 0.31
CA ALA A 180 -6.55 17.60 -0.86
C ALA A 180 -6.83 18.58 -2.00
N ARG A 181 -8.12 18.88 -2.28
CA ARG A 181 -8.51 19.90 -3.28
C ARG A 181 -7.98 21.29 -2.92
N ARG A 182 -8.16 21.72 -1.66
CA ARG A 182 -7.62 23.01 -1.19
C ARG A 182 -6.11 23.11 -1.31
N HIS A 183 -5.42 21.97 -1.20
CA HIS A 183 -3.97 21.91 -1.34
C HIS A 183 -3.50 21.73 -2.80
N GLY A 184 -4.42 21.64 -3.77
CA GLY A 184 -4.07 21.47 -5.18
C GLY A 184 -3.59 20.07 -5.56
N VAL A 185 -3.89 19.05 -4.75
CA VAL A 185 -3.57 17.66 -5.10
C VAL A 185 -4.53 17.19 -6.20
N PRO A 186 -4.03 16.68 -7.35
CA PRO A 186 -4.89 16.10 -8.37
C PRO A 186 -5.50 14.81 -7.81
N LEU A 187 -6.78 14.88 -7.46
CA LEU A 187 -7.54 13.73 -6.99
C LEU A 187 -8.13 12.99 -8.17
N ASP A 188 -7.80 11.71 -8.28
CA ASP A 188 -8.59 10.77 -9.08
C ASP A 188 -9.51 10.03 -8.12
N THR A 189 -10.81 10.30 -8.23
CA THR A 189 -11.82 9.74 -7.32
C THR A 189 -12.44 8.44 -7.84
N GLY A 190 -11.91 7.87 -8.94
CA GLY A 190 -12.40 6.61 -9.49
C GLY A 190 -13.85 6.70 -9.99
N THR A 191 -14.24 7.85 -10.54
CA THR A 191 -15.60 8.00 -11.08
C THR A 191 -15.76 7.10 -12.31
N PRO A 192 -16.79 6.24 -12.37
CA PRO A 192 -17.02 5.38 -13.53
C PRO A 192 -17.09 6.23 -14.79
N ARG A 193 -16.57 5.71 -15.92
CA ARG A 193 -16.75 6.35 -17.23
C ARG A 193 -18.25 6.60 -17.41
N GLY A 194 -18.67 7.86 -17.32
CA GLY A 194 -19.98 8.27 -17.79
C GLY A 194 -20.10 7.80 -19.24
N THR A 195 -21.12 7.00 -19.51
CA THR A 195 -21.54 6.66 -20.87
C THR A 195 -21.59 7.97 -21.67
N ARG A 196 -20.62 8.19 -22.56
CA ARG A 196 -20.81 9.17 -23.63
C ARG A 196 -22.02 8.67 -24.40
N LYS A 197 -23.18 9.32 -24.23
CA LYS A 197 -24.26 9.19 -25.21
C LYS A 197 -23.65 9.63 -26.55
N PRO A 198 -23.71 8.80 -27.60
CA PRO A 198 -23.36 9.28 -28.93
C PRO A 198 -24.32 10.41 -29.29
N ALA A 199 -23.74 11.50 -29.81
CA ALA A 199 -24.47 12.55 -30.50
C ALA A 199 -24.96 12.03 -31.86
#